data_AF-A0AA95KXA5-F1
#
_entry.id   AF-A0AA95KXA5-F1
#
_cell.length_a   1.000
_cell.length_b   1.000
_cell.length_c   1.000
_cell.angle_alpha   90.00
_cell.angle_beta   90.00
_cell.angle_gamma   90.00
#
_symmetry.space_group_name_H-M   'P 1'
#
loop_
_entity.id
_entity.type
_entity.pdbx_description
1 polymer ?
#
loop_
_entity_poly.entity_id
_entity_poly.type
_entity_poly.pdbx_seq_one_letter_code
_entity_poly.pdbx_strand_id
1 'polypeptide(L)'
;MPKFDKTPIDGFSFWQGENPTIVLTLRLNRIDNYAFALLHEIYHVYMHLFNNREQKYISIEGAEINKCEEEANKFAKYSLISKDLWSAFLKQHSMISPHAMQMKIKQFAHQHNINEAIVLGFYQHDINLYSIKSSISREIK
;
A
#
# COMPACT_ATOMS: atom_id res chain seq x y z
N MET A 1 21.55 -13.37 7.73
CA MET A 1 21.33 -13.29 6.28
C MET A 1 22.06 -12.06 5.74
N PRO A 2 22.77 -12.14 4.62
CA PRO A 2 23.42 -10.96 4.03
C PRO A 2 22.36 -9.92 3.65
N LYS A 3 22.65 -8.64 3.87
CA LYS A 3 21.83 -7.54 3.35
C LYS A 3 21.94 -7.57 1.83
N PHE A 4 20.82 -7.76 1.14
CA PHE A 4 20.72 -7.44 -0.27
C PHE A 4 20.58 -5.91 -0.39
N ASP A 5 21.70 -5.21 -0.51
CA ASP A 5 21.68 -3.81 -0.87
C ASP A 5 21.08 -3.69 -2.29
N LYS A 6 19.95 -2.97 -2.38
CA LYS A 6 19.22 -2.59 -3.61
C LYS A 6 18.20 -3.56 -4.20
N THR A 7 17.76 -4.61 -3.51
CA THR A 7 16.53 -5.30 -3.95
C THR A 7 15.32 -4.49 -3.47
N PRO A 8 14.38 -4.10 -4.35
CA PRO A 8 13.22 -3.31 -3.97
C PRO A 8 12.16 -4.20 -3.30
N ILE A 9 12.56 -4.85 -2.20
CA ILE A 9 11.68 -5.69 -1.39
C ILE A 9 10.93 -4.77 -0.46
N ASP A 10 9.60 -4.83 -0.48
CA ASP A 10 8.75 -4.07 0.44
C ASP A 10 8.22 -4.96 1.57
N GLY A 11 8.09 -6.27 1.34
CA GLY A 11 7.60 -7.23 2.33
C GLY A 11 8.03 -8.68 2.07
N PHE A 12 7.90 -9.50 3.11
CA PHE A 12 8.12 -10.94 3.06
C PHE A 12 7.23 -11.65 4.07
N SER A 13 6.46 -12.63 3.62
CA SER A 13 5.60 -13.46 4.47
C SER A 13 5.90 -14.95 4.33
N PHE A 14 5.94 -15.64 5.48
CA PHE A 14 6.27 -17.06 5.60
C PHE A 14 5.87 -17.61 6.98
N TRP A 15 5.91 -18.93 7.15
CA TRP A 15 5.79 -19.56 8.47
C TRP A 15 7.15 -19.82 9.12
N GLN A 16 7.31 -19.43 10.38
CA GLN A 16 8.45 -19.78 11.23
C GLN A 16 7.99 -20.78 12.30
N GLY A 17 8.06 -22.07 11.97
CA GLY A 17 7.43 -23.12 12.77
C GLY A 17 5.90 -22.96 12.75
N GLU A 18 5.30 -22.84 13.93
CA GLU A 18 3.84 -22.64 14.09
C GLU A 18 3.42 -21.15 14.05
N ASN A 19 4.35 -20.22 13.79
CA ASN A 19 4.07 -18.79 13.81
C ASN A 19 4.05 -18.20 12.39
N PRO A 20 2.91 -17.66 11.90
CA PRO A 20 2.93 -16.85 10.68
C PRO A 20 3.74 -15.59 10.94
N THR A 21 4.67 -15.29 10.04
CA THR A 21 5.65 -14.22 10.19
C THR A 21 5.57 -13.29 8.98
N ILE A 22 5.54 -11.99 9.27
CA ILE A 22 5.59 -10.92 8.27
C ILE A 22 6.81 -10.06 8.59
N VAL A 23 7.61 -9.80 7.56
CA VAL A 23 8.73 -8.86 7.60
C VAL A 23 8.43 -7.75 6.62
N LEU A 24 8.58 -6.50 7.05
CA LEU A 24 8.39 -5.32 6.21
C LEU A 24 9.70 -4.56 6.13
N THR A 25 9.97 -3.98 4.96
CA THR A 25 11.08 -3.04 4.82
C THR A 25 10.57 -1.62 4.96
N LEU A 26 11.32 -0.77 5.68
CA LEU A 26 11.05 0.67 5.74
C LEU A 26 11.85 1.44 4.67
N ARG A 27 12.17 0.79 3.54
CA ARG A 27 13.04 1.32 2.48
C ARG A 27 12.60 2.72 2.03
N LEU A 28 11.29 2.92 1.84
CA LEU A 28 10.73 4.19 1.39
C LEU A 28 10.40 5.17 2.52
N ASN A 29 10.50 4.74 3.80
CA ASN A 29 10.07 5.47 4.99
C ASN A 29 8.75 6.25 4.80
N ARG A 30 7.74 5.57 4.24
CA ARG A 30 6.48 6.18 3.82
C ARG A 30 5.30 5.42 4.41
N ILE A 31 4.44 6.11 5.16
CA ILE A 31 3.29 5.50 5.84
C ILE A 31 2.29 4.87 4.86
N ASP A 32 2.13 5.47 3.68
CA ASP A 32 1.27 4.93 2.62
C ASP A 32 1.81 3.60 2.08
N ASN A 33 3.12 3.51 1.87
CA ASN A 33 3.76 2.28 1.44
C ASN A 33 3.74 1.21 2.54
N TYR A 34 4.03 1.61 3.78
CA TYR A 34 4.03 0.70 4.92
C TYR A 34 2.65 0.08 5.15
N ALA A 35 1.59 0.89 5.16
CA ALA A 35 0.23 0.42 5.37
C ALA A 35 -0.22 -0.53 4.24
N PHE A 36 0.14 -0.21 2.98
CA PHE A 36 -0.13 -1.09 1.85
C PHE A 36 0.61 -2.42 1.96
N ALA A 37 1.93 -2.39 2.17
CA ALA A 37 2.77 -3.59 2.28
C ALA A 37 2.32 -4.48 3.45
N LEU A 38 1.99 -3.90 4.61
CA LEU A 38 1.48 -4.67 5.75
C LEU A 38 0.19 -5.43 5.39
N LEU A 39 -0.80 -4.76 4.81
CA LEU A 39 -2.07 -5.40 4.45
C LEU A 39 -1.91 -6.44 3.33
N HIS A 40 -1.01 -6.17 2.40
CA HIS A 40 -0.64 -7.11 1.34
C HIS A 40 -0.06 -8.40 1.95
N GLU A 41 0.93 -8.30 2.84
CA GLU A 41 1.53 -9.47 3.50
C GLU A 41 0.54 -10.19 4.43
N ILE A 42 -0.35 -9.47 5.11
CA ILE A 42 -1.44 -10.07 5.91
C ILE A 42 -2.33 -10.94 5.02
N TYR A 43 -2.64 -10.48 3.80
CA TYR A 43 -3.43 -11.26 2.86
C TYR A 43 -2.71 -12.53 2.42
N HIS A 44 -1.40 -12.46 2.11
CA HIS A 44 -0.61 -13.65 1.80
C HIS A 44 -0.64 -14.66 2.93
N VAL A 45 -0.45 -14.21 4.18
CA VAL A 45 -0.56 -15.09 5.35
C VAL A 45 -1.93 -15.76 5.42
N TYR A 46 -3.00 -14.96 5.35
CA TYR A 46 -4.36 -15.44 5.58
C TYR A 46 -4.89 -16.34 4.46
N MET A 47 -4.67 -15.96 3.20
CA MET A 47 -5.28 -16.63 2.05
C MET A 47 -4.38 -17.68 1.39
N HIS A 48 -3.06 -17.47 1.39
CA HIS A 48 -2.15 -18.28 0.61
C HIS A 48 -1.30 -19.22 1.47
N LEU A 49 -0.81 -18.73 2.62
CA LEU A 49 0.10 -19.49 3.47
C LEU A 49 -0.63 -20.36 4.50
N PHE A 50 -1.85 -20.02 4.89
CA PHE A 50 -2.57 -20.76 5.95
C PHE A 50 -2.70 -22.25 5.66
N ASN A 51 -2.98 -22.61 4.39
CA ASN A 51 -3.12 -23.99 3.94
C ASN A 51 -1.84 -24.58 3.32
N ASN A 52 -0.77 -23.79 3.19
CA ASN A 52 0.50 -24.22 2.59
C ASN A 52 1.68 -23.54 3.29
N ARG A 53 2.09 -24.09 4.44
CA ARG A 53 3.09 -23.48 5.32
C ARG A 53 4.52 -23.50 4.77
N GLU A 54 4.80 -24.31 3.75
CA GLU A 54 6.12 -24.39 3.13
C GLU A 54 6.36 -23.24 2.13
N GLN A 55 5.28 -22.64 1.64
CA GLN A 55 5.34 -21.53 0.69
C GLN A 55 5.81 -20.23 1.36
N LYS A 56 6.35 -19.32 0.55
CA LYS A 56 6.85 -18.00 0.97
C LYS A 56 6.54 -16.99 -0.12
N TYR A 57 6.25 -15.76 0.27
CA TYR A 57 5.95 -14.66 -0.64
C TYR A 57 6.86 -13.48 -0.34
N ILE A 58 7.57 -13.00 -1.35
CA ILE A 58 8.43 -11.81 -1.27
C ILE A 58 7.78 -10.75 -2.15
N SER A 59 7.34 -9.65 -1.57
CA SER A 59 6.83 -8.50 -2.31
C SER A 59 7.98 -7.68 -2.85
N ILE A 60 8.15 -7.68 -4.18
CA ILE A 60 9.22 -6.99 -4.90
C ILE A 60 8.58 -5.98 -5.86
N GLU A 61 8.96 -4.71 -5.73
CA GLU A 61 8.50 -3.65 -6.62
C GLU A 61 8.89 -3.96 -8.08
N GLY A 62 7.90 -3.93 -8.97
CA GLY A 62 8.11 -4.18 -10.41
C GLY A 62 8.28 -5.66 -10.80
N ALA A 63 8.10 -6.60 -9.88
CA ALA A 63 8.05 -8.01 -10.20
C ALA A 63 6.80 -8.38 -11.01
N GLU A 64 6.85 -9.55 -11.68
CA GLU A 64 5.72 -10.09 -12.43
C GLU A 64 4.53 -10.35 -11.49
N ILE A 65 3.38 -9.79 -11.87
CA ILE A 65 2.15 -9.90 -11.10
C ILE A 65 1.45 -11.21 -11.48
N ASN A 66 1.48 -12.18 -10.57
CA ASN A 66 0.69 -13.41 -10.68
C ASN A 66 -0.65 -13.26 -9.94
N LYS A 67 -1.52 -14.27 -10.04
CA LYS A 67 -2.85 -14.25 -9.41
C LYS A 67 -2.82 -13.99 -7.89
N CYS A 68 -1.89 -14.57 -7.15
CA CYS A 68 -1.77 -14.33 -5.71
C CYS A 68 -1.38 -12.88 -5.41
N GLU A 69 -0.45 -12.32 -6.19
CA GLU A 69 -0.05 -10.92 -6.08
C GLU A 69 -1.21 -9.96 -6.43
N GLU A 70 -2.01 -10.28 -7.46
CA GLU A 70 -3.21 -9.51 -7.81
C GLU A 70 -4.23 -9.48 -6.66
N GLU A 71 -4.49 -10.64 -6.07
CA GLU A 71 -5.44 -10.78 -4.96
C GLU A 71 -4.98 -10.00 -3.73
N ALA A 72 -3.70 -10.10 -3.36
CA ALA A 72 -3.11 -9.36 -2.26
C ALA A 72 -3.10 -7.85 -2.50
N ASN A 73 -2.71 -7.40 -3.71
CA ASN A 73 -2.76 -5.99 -4.09
C ASN A 73 -4.17 -5.42 -4.03
N LYS A 74 -5.15 -6.17 -4.54
CA LYS A 74 -6.56 -5.78 -4.50
C LYS A 74 -7.07 -5.67 -3.07
N PHE A 75 -6.74 -6.64 -2.22
CA PHE A 75 -7.13 -6.61 -0.81
C PHE A 75 -6.51 -5.41 -0.08
N ALA A 76 -5.21 -5.20 -0.21
CA ALA A 76 -4.51 -4.09 0.43
C ALA A 76 -5.09 -2.74 0.01
N LYS A 77 -5.32 -2.55 -1.30
CA LYS A 77 -5.91 -1.30 -1.83
C LYS A 77 -7.29 -1.04 -1.24
N TYR A 78 -8.19 -2.02 -1.30
CA TYR A 78 -9.58 -1.81 -0.87
C TYR A 78 -9.81 -1.88 0.63
N SER A 79 -8.85 -2.40 1.39
CA SER A 79 -8.87 -2.36 2.85
C SER A 79 -8.50 -0.97 3.40
N LEU A 80 -7.64 -0.22 2.70
CA LEU A 80 -7.28 1.15 3.08
C LEU A 80 -8.37 2.15 2.69
N ILE A 81 -8.84 2.09 1.44
CA ILE A 81 -9.92 2.94 0.94
C ILE A 81 -10.80 2.09 0.04
N SER A 82 -12.07 1.92 0.40
CA SER A 82 -12.99 1.09 -0.38
C SER A 82 -13.16 1.64 -1.80
N LYS A 83 -13.38 0.74 -2.76
CA LYS A 83 -13.51 1.08 -4.18
C LYS A 83 -14.61 2.12 -4.43
N ASP A 84 -15.76 1.95 -3.79
CA ASP A 84 -16.92 2.83 -3.98
C ASP A 84 -16.66 4.21 -3.40
N LEU A 85 -16.06 4.28 -2.22
CA LEU A 85 -15.70 5.54 -1.59
C LEU A 85 -14.68 6.32 -2.42
N TRP A 86 -13.63 5.63 -2.88
CA TRP A 86 -12.58 6.24 -3.68
C TRP A 86 -13.07 6.71 -5.05
N SER A 87 -13.88 5.89 -5.73
CA SER A 87 -14.45 6.25 -7.03
C SER A 87 -15.41 7.43 -6.95
N ALA A 88 -16.21 7.53 -5.88
CA ALA A 88 -17.06 8.69 -5.62
C ALA A 88 -16.23 9.97 -5.42
N PHE A 89 -15.15 9.90 -4.64
CA PHE A 89 -14.23 11.02 -4.41
C PHE A 89 -13.58 11.52 -5.70
N LEU A 90 -13.03 10.61 -6.52
CA LEU A 90 -12.42 10.98 -7.80
C LEU A 90 -13.44 11.60 -8.77
N LYS A 91 -14.65 11.04 -8.84
CA LYS A 91 -15.71 11.56 -9.71
C LYS A 91 -16.10 12.99 -9.31
N GLN A 92 -16.26 13.24 -8.01
CA GLN A 92 -16.60 14.55 -7.46
C GLN A 92 -15.54 15.62 -7.75
N HIS A 93 -14.28 15.21 -7.92
CA HIS A 93 -13.14 16.12 -8.05
C HIS A 93 -12.36 15.97 -9.38
N SER A 94 -13.00 15.43 -10.41
CA SER A 94 -12.40 15.08 -11.71
C SER A 94 -11.80 16.25 -12.50
N MET A 95 -12.23 17.49 -12.25
CA MET A 95 -11.76 18.71 -12.95
C MET A 95 -10.91 19.63 -12.08
N ILE A 96 -10.31 19.11 -11.01
CA ILE A 96 -9.50 19.90 -10.07
C ILE A 96 -8.01 19.73 -10.40
N SER A 97 -7.25 20.83 -10.38
CA SER A 97 -5.80 20.77 -10.56
C SER A 97 -5.12 19.98 -9.44
N PRO A 98 -3.97 19.33 -9.69
CA PRO A 98 -3.23 18.60 -8.65
C PRO A 98 -2.91 19.45 -7.40
N HIS A 99 -2.72 20.77 -7.59
CA HIS A 99 -2.48 21.68 -6.49
C HIS A 99 -3.74 21.85 -5.61
N ALA A 100 -4.89 22.12 -6.22
CA ALA A 100 -6.15 22.26 -5.48
C ALA A 100 -6.66 20.92 -4.90
N MET A 101 -6.26 19.78 -5.50
CA MET A 101 -6.59 18.44 -5.00
C MET A 101 -6.03 18.18 -3.60
N GLN A 102 -4.90 18.77 -3.22
CA GLN A 102 -4.31 18.54 -1.90
C GLN A 102 -5.24 18.92 -0.75
N MET A 103 -5.98 20.02 -0.89
CA MET A 103 -6.97 20.41 0.12
C MET A 103 -8.11 19.39 0.20
N LYS A 104 -8.53 18.81 -0.93
CA LYS A 104 -9.57 17.78 -0.99
C LYS A 104 -9.10 16.46 -0.39
N ILE A 105 -7.84 16.09 -0.62
CA ILE A 105 -7.19 14.94 0.03
C ILE A 105 -7.24 15.08 1.55
N LYS A 106 -6.84 16.24 2.10
CA LYS A 106 -6.89 16.48 3.56
C LYS A 106 -8.32 16.42 4.12
N GLN A 107 -9.28 17.04 3.43
CA GLN A 107 -10.69 17.00 3.82
C GLN A 107 -11.24 15.56 3.83
N PHE A 108 -10.96 14.80 2.77
CA PHE A 108 -11.37 13.40 2.66
C PHE A 108 -10.72 12.54 3.76
N ALA A 109 -9.42 12.69 3.98
CA ALA A 109 -8.67 11.99 5.01
C ALA A 109 -9.29 12.21 6.41
N HIS A 110 -9.53 13.48 6.76
CA HIS A 110 -10.17 13.84 8.03
C HIS A 110 -11.60 13.29 8.15
N GLN A 111 -12.41 13.42 7.09
CA GLN A 111 -13.80 12.95 7.09
C GLN A 111 -13.92 11.44 7.30
N HIS A 112 -12.97 10.67 6.77
CA HIS A 112 -13.00 9.20 6.83
C HIS A 112 -12.05 8.61 7.88
N ASN A 113 -11.41 9.46 8.69
CA ASN A 113 -10.42 9.06 9.70
C ASN A 113 -9.27 8.21 9.10
N ILE A 114 -8.77 8.64 7.94
CA ILE A 114 -7.66 8.02 7.22
C ILE A 114 -6.46 8.96 7.29
N ASN A 115 -5.25 8.43 7.39
CA ASN A 115 -4.05 9.26 7.35
C ASN A 115 -3.93 9.98 5.99
N GLU A 116 -3.67 11.29 6.01
CA GLU A 116 -3.57 12.13 4.79
C GLU A 116 -2.56 11.59 3.78
N ALA A 117 -1.43 11.05 4.23
CA ALA A 117 -0.40 10.51 3.35
C ALA A 117 -0.83 9.24 2.62
N ILE A 118 -1.71 8.42 3.23
CA ILE A 118 -2.31 7.25 2.57
C ILE A 118 -3.18 7.71 1.41
N VAL A 119 -4.07 8.68 1.65
CA VAL A 119 -4.95 9.23 0.61
C VAL A 119 -4.15 9.90 -0.50
N LEU A 120 -3.07 10.62 -0.15
CA LEU A 120 -2.14 11.18 -1.13
C LEU A 120 -1.46 10.08 -1.97
N GLY A 121 -1.00 8.99 -1.33
CA GLY A 121 -0.42 7.84 -2.03
C GLY A 121 -1.38 7.21 -3.04
N PHE A 122 -2.64 7.03 -2.65
CA PHE A 122 -3.71 6.56 -3.53
C PHE A 122 -3.90 7.46 -4.74
N TYR A 123 -4.01 8.77 -4.50
CA TYR A 123 -4.16 9.75 -5.58
C TYR A 123 -2.98 9.68 -6.56
N GLN A 124 -1.75 9.76 -6.06
CA GLN A 124 -0.55 9.75 -6.90
C GLN A 124 -0.42 8.46 -7.72
N HIS A 125 -0.76 7.32 -7.12
CA HIS A 125 -0.77 6.03 -7.81
C HIS A 125 -1.80 6.01 -8.95
N ASP A 126 -3.03 6.45 -8.69
CA ASP A 126 -4.11 6.38 -9.68
C ASP A 126 -3.92 7.35 -10.87
N ILE A 127 -3.29 8.50 -10.67
CA ILE A 127 -2.97 9.44 -11.76
C ILE A 127 -1.54 9.28 -12.32
N ASN A 128 -0.78 8.31 -11.82
CA ASN A 128 0.61 8.05 -12.17
C ASN A 128 1.52 9.30 -12.07
N LEU A 129 1.33 10.13 -11.03
CA LEU A 129 2.06 11.39 -10.85
C LEU A 129 2.68 11.51 -9.45
N TYR A 130 3.85 10.90 -9.29
CA TYR A 130 4.57 10.86 -8.01
C TYR A 130 5.37 12.13 -7.68
N SER A 131 5.56 13.03 -8.64
CA SER A 131 6.33 14.28 -8.49
C SER A 131 5.54 15.46 -7.91
N ILE A 132 4.26 15.28 -7.57
CA ILE A 132 3.44 16.34 -6.96
C ILE A 132 4.09 16.80 -5.67
N LYS A 133 4.52 18.07 -5.63
CA LYS A 133 4.94 18.73 -4.39
C LYS A 133 3.75 18.80 -3.44
N SER A 134 3.88 18.20 -2.25
CA SER A 134 2.84 18.23 -1.23
C SER A 134 3.35 18.76 0.11
N SER A 135 2.45 19.42 0.85
CA SER A 135 2.67 19.79 2.25
C SER A 135 2.40 18.65 3.23
N ILE A 136 1.88 17.51 2.76
CA ILE A 136 1.55 16.34 3.58
C ILE A 136 2.85 15.56 3.84
N SER A 137 3.24 15.45 5.11
CA SER A 137 4.36 14.59 5.51
C SER A 137 3.96 13.12 5.38
N ARG A 138 4.86 12.31 4.83
CA ARG A 138 4.64 10.88 4.61
C ARG A 138 5.52 10.00 5.49
N GLU A 139 6.46 10.62 6.20
CA GLU A 139 7.44 9.90 7.01
C GLU A 139 6.77 9.17 8.16
N ILE A 140 7.24 7.95 8.41
CA ILE A 140 6.89 7.21 9.61
C ILE A 140 7.71 7.84 10.74
N LYS A 141 7.03 8.42 11.74
CA LYS A 141 7.66 9.04 12.92
C LYS A 141 7.87 8.03 14.03
#